data_AF-A0A6L8KYZ2-F1
#
_entry.id   AF-A0A6L8KYZ2-F1
#
_cell.length_a   1.000
_cell.length_b   1.000
_cell.length_c   1.000
_cell.angle_alpha   90.00
_cell.angle_beta   90.00
_cell.angle_gamma   90.00
#
_symmetry.space_group_name_H-M   'P 1'
#
loop_
_entity.id
_entity.type
_entity.pdbx_description
1 polymer ?
#
loop_
_entity_poly.entity_id
_entity_poly.type
_entity_poly.pdbx_seq_one_letter_code
_entity_poly.pdbx_strand_id
1 'polypeptide(L)'
;MFKDFDAIQVGETQMLTKHITEADVRKFVEMTGDDNPLHVDRAYAETTAFKDIVVHGMLGASFISTVIGTKLPGTGALWVSQNMEFLLPVRLGDVLTISATVLKKHERERLLELDTKIVNQNQQLILTGVGKVKVLVTAEPEARPAADARPRVAIVTGGAGGIGKAICQRLAADGFDVVVNYRGQADRAAQIVAEINAGAGEGKGRALAVQADIATEAGAQALYQAAVKAFGAVSVLVNNASPRINPKPFGATAWDDVQQQMDVQVKGAFLMTGAVVPEMGARKWGRIVNITSQVLDGSPSVTWTGYAMAKGALQVFSNYMAAELGPQGITVNCVSPGMCETTLIGDIPEKAQLMIARQTPLRRLAKPSDVAAAVAYLVSDDAGFITGDTVAVNGGMAMR
;
A
#
# COMPACT_ATOMS: atom_id res chain seq x y z
N MET A 1 -0.25 -4.35 -24.17
CA MET A 1 1.18 -4.05 -23.95
C MET A 1 1.61 -3.13 -25.07
N PHE A 2 1.81 -1.84 -24.77
CA PHE A 2 2.16 -0.84 -25.79
C PHE A 2 3.63 -0.99 -26.16
N LYS A 3 4.00 -0.67 -27.40
CA LYS A 3 5.39 -0.75 -27.83
C LYS A 3 6.18 0.39 -27.20
N ASP A 4 7.30 0.04 -26.56
CA ASP A 4 8.33 1.02 -26.24
C ASP A 4 8.78 1.72 -27.53
N PHE A 5 9.09 3.01 -27.44
CA PHE A 5 9.60 3.80 -28.57
C PHE A 5 10.76 3.09 -29.28
N ASP A 6 11.60 2.40 -28.50
CA ASP A 6 12.76 1.68 -28.99
C ASP A 6 12.39 0.45 -29.85
N ALA A 7 11.19 -0.12 -29.63
CA ALA A 7 10.67 -1.26 -30.39
C ALA A 7 9.97 -0.86 -31.70
N ILE A 8 9.72 0.44 -31.93
CA ILE A 8 9.04 0.93 -33.14
C ILE A 8 10.04 1.01 -34.30
N GLN A 9 9.66 0.46 -35.46
CA GLN A 9 10.50 0.43 -36.65
C GLN A 9 9.96 1.33 -37.77
N VAL A 10 10.86 1.90 -38.56
CA VAL A 10 10.50 2.61 -39.81
C VAL A 10 9.84 1.61 -40.77
N GLY A 11 8.73 2.02 -41.38
CA GLY A 11 7.89 1.17 -42.23
C GLY A 11 6.80 0.40 -41.47
N GLU A 12 6.77 0.46 -40.14
CA GLU A 12 5.67 -0.14 -39.37
C GLU A 12 4.35 0.60 -39.63
N THR A 13 3.28 -0.15 -39.92
CA THR A 13 1.94 0.39 -40.17
C THR A 13 0.94 -0.16 -39.16
N GLN A 14 0.09 0.71 -38.62
CA GLN A 14 -1.10 0.34 -37.86
C GLN A 14 -2.35 0.90 -38.50
N MET A 15 -3.46 0.17 -38.38
CA MET A 15 -4.72 0.54 -39.02
C MET A 15 -5.94 0.41 -38.10
N LEU A 16 -6.99 1.16 -38.43
CA LEU A 16 -8.32 1.09 -37.83
C LEU A 16 -9.37 1.11 -38.95
N THR A 17 -10.36 0.24 -38.87
CA THR A 17 -11.54 0.28 -39.75
C THR A 17 -12.71 0.90 -38.99
N LYS A 18 -13.42 1.84 -39.63
CA LYS A 18 -14.57 2.54 -39.07
C LYS A 18 -15.71 2.60 -40.08
N HIS A 19 -16.85 2.05 -39.72
CA HIS A 19 -18.11 2.28 -40.42
C HIS A 19 -18.72 3.60 -39.96
N ILE A 20 -18.99 4.49 -40.91
CA ILE A 20 -19.50 5.84 -40.65
C ILE A 20 -21.01 5.82 -40.53
N THR A 21 -21.51 6.17 -39.35
CA THR A 21 -22.94 6.14 -39.03
C THR A 21 -23.48 7.55 -38.78
N GLU A 22 -24.81 7.69 -38.84
CA GLU A 22 -25.48 8.95 -38.48
C GLU A 22 -25.21 9.35 -37.02
N ALA A 23 -25.07 8.36 -36.12
CA ALA A 23 -24.71 8.59 -34.74
C ALA A 23 -23.30 9.20 -34.58
N ASP A 24 -22.36 8.87 -35.46
CA ASP A 24 -21.04 9.48 -35.46
C ASP A 24 -21.09 10.95 -35.88
N VAL A 25 -21.89 11.26 -36.91
CA VAL A 25 -22.12 12.65 -37.36
C VAL A 25 -22.77 13.46 -36.24
N ARG A 26 -23.80 12.93 -35.59
CA ARG A 26 -24.47 13.62 -34.48
C ARG A 26 -23.54 13.90 -33.31
N LYS A 27 -22.74 12.91 -32.89
CA LYS A 27 -21.75 13.11 -31.82
C LYS A 27 -20.69 14.15 -32.20
N PHE A 28 -20.30 14.20 -33.48
CA PHE A 28 -19.38 15.21 -33.96
C PHE A 28 -20.00 16.61 -33.87
N VAL A 29 -21.23 16.77 -34.34
CA VAL A 29 -22.00 18.03 -34.24
C VAL A 29 -22.15 18.46 -32.77
N GLU A 30 -22.54 17.54 -31.88
CA GLU A 30 -22.66 17.82 -30.44
C GLU A 30 -21.34 18.30 -29.82
N MET A 31 -20.21 17.76 -30.30
CA MET A 31 -18.88 18.12 -29.80
C MET A 31 -18.34 19.43 -30.39
N THR A 32 -18.53 19.67 -31.68
CA THR A 32 -17.91 20.79 -32.40
C THR A 32 -18.83 21.99 -32.60
N GLY A 33 -20.15 21.77 -32.52
CA GLY A 33 -21.16 22.75 -32.89
C GLY A 33 -21.29 22.97 -34.40
N ASP A 34 -20.61 22.18 -35.25
CA ASP A 34 -20.74 22.27 -36.71
C ASP A 34 -22.00 21.51 -37.15
N ASP A 35 -23.09 22.25 -37.33
CA ASP A 35 -24.39 21.75 -37.76
C ASP A 35 -24.74 22.16 -39.20
N ASN A 36 -23.72 22.42 -40.03
CA ASN A 36 -23.93 22.86 -41.41
C ASN A 36 -24.89 21.90 -42.15
N PRO A 37 -25.97 22.42 -42.79
CA PRO A 37 -26.99 21.61 -43.43
C PRO A 37 -26.47 20.57 -44.44
N LEU A 38 -25.32 20.81 -45.07
CA LEU A 38 -24.67 19.81 -45.96
C LEU A 38 -24.37 18.47 -45.25
N HIS A 39 -24.15 18.50 -43.95
CA HIS A 39 -23.73 17.36 -43.14
C HIS A 39 -24.88 16.68 -42.38
N VAL A 40 -25.98 17.39 -42.13
CA VAL A 40 -27.05 16.93 -41.22
C VAL A 40 -28.46 16.93 -41.82
N ASP A 41 -28.69 17.66 -42.93
CA ASP A 41 -29.99 17.74 -43.59
C ASP A 41 -29.93 17.16 -45.01
N ARG A 42 -30.59 16.01 -45.20
CA ARG A 42 -30.65 15.34 -46.51
C ARG A 42 -31.38 16.18 -47.56
N ALA A 43 -32.45 16.89 -47.20
CA ALA A 43 -33.21 17.69 -48.15
C ALA A 43 -32.35 18.85 -48.68
N TYR A 44 -31.58 19.50 -47.80
CA TYR A 44 -30.60 20.49 -48.21
C TYR A 44 -29.49 19.86 -49.08
N ALA A 45 -28.89 18.74 -48.65
CA ALA A 45 -27.78 18.11 -49.35
C ALA A 45 -28.13 17.69 -50.80
N GLU A 46 -29.37 17.25 -51.05
CA GLU A 46 -29.90 16.94 -52.39
C GLU A 46 -29.90 18.14 -53.35
N THR A 47 -30.05 19.36 -52.83
CA THR A 47 -29.99 20.60 -53.63
C THR A 47 -28.56 20.91 -54.11
N THR A 48 -27.55 20.39 -53.42
CA THR A 48 -26.14 20.66 -53.75
C THR A 48 -25.64 19.81 -54.92
N ALA A 49 -24.41 20.06 -55.37
CA ALA A 49 -23.72 19.22 -56.35
C ALA A 49 -23.43 17.79 -55.84
N PHE A 50 -23.45 17.59 -54.51
CA PHE A 50 -23.12 16.31 -53.90
C PHE A 50 -24.29 15.33 -53.83
N LYS A 51 -25.54 15.79 -53.98
CA LYS A 51 -26.79 15.00 -54.07
C LYS A 51 -27.17 14.11 -52.90
N ASP A 52 -26.34 14.04 -51.86
CA ASP A 52 -26.63 13.38 -50.59
C ASP A 52 -25.70 13.97 -49.53
N ILE A 53 -25.91 13.61 -48.26
CA ILE A 53 -25.08 14.03 -47.12
C ILE A 53 -23.59 13.76 -47.41
N VAL A 54 -22.78 14.78 -47.16
CA VAL A 54 -21.32 14.66 -47.08
C VAL A 54 -20.97 14.66 -45.61
N VAL A 55 -20.16 13.72 -45.16
CA VAL A 55 -19.71 13.67 -43.76
C VAL A 55 -18.58 14.67 -43.56
N HIS A 56 -18.55 15.32 -42.38
CA HIS A 56 -17.47 16.23 -41.98
C HIS A 56 -16.10 15.59 -42.23
N GLY A 57 -15.24 16.23 -43.04
CA GLY A 57 -13.90 15.71 -43.31
C GLY A 57 -13.10 15.49 -42.03
N MET A 58 -13.20 16.43 -41.09
CA MET A 58 -12.53 16.36 -39.79
C MET A 58 -13.05 15.22 -38.89
N LEU A 59 -14.29 14.75 -39.07
CA LEU A 59 -14.76 13.54 -38.39
C LEU A 59 -13.94 12.32 -38.85
N GLY A 60 -13.73 12.17 -40.16
CA GLY A 60 -12.87 11.13 -40.71
C GLY A 60 -11.42 11.26 -40.21
N ALA A 61 -10.87 12.48 -40.27
CA ALA A 61 -9.51 12.76 -39.80
C ALA A 61 -9.32 12.49 -38.29
N SER A 62 -10.36 12.66 -37.47
CA SER A 62 -10.29 12.42 -36.02
C SER A 62 -9.88 10.99 -35.67
N PHE A 63 -10.18 10.00 -36.53
CA PHE A 63 -9.79 8.60 -36.31
C PHE A 63 -8.29 8.36 -36.46
N ILE A 64 -7.55 9.27 -37.11
CA ILE A 64 -6.07 9.24 -37.10
C ILE A 64 -5.57 9.37 -35.65
N SER A 65 -6.23 10.22 -34.84
CA SER A 65 -5.96 10.34 -33.40
C SER A 65 -6.08 9.00 -32.68
N THR A 66 -7.10 8.21 -33.04
CA THR A 66 -7.34 6.90 -32.43
C THR A 66 -6.21 5.93 -32.77
N VAL A 67 -5.78 5.87 -34.03
CA VAL A 67 -4.64 5.03 -34.43
C VAL A 67 -3.38 5.46 -33.71
N ILE A 68 -3.10 6.77 -33.66
CA ILE A 68 -1.88 7.30 -33.05
C ILE A 68 -1.85 7.05 -31.53
N GLY A 69 -2.92 7.43 -30.84
CA GLY A 69 -3.00 7.38 -29.39
C GLY A 69 -3.18 5.97 -28.81
N THR A 70 -3.65 5.00 -29.60
CA THR A 70 -3.96 3.64 -29.09
C THR A 70 -3.13 2.54 -29.72
N LYS A 71 -2.57 2.73 -30.92
CA LYS A 71 -1.86 1.67 -31.66
C LYS A 71 -0.41 2.01 -31.99
N LEU A 72 -0.14 3.20 -32.55
CA LEU A 72 1.19 3.59 -33.01
C LEU A 72 1.43 5.10 -32.92
N PRO A 73 2.18 5.61 -31.94
CA PRO A 73 3.00 4.86 -30.97
C PRO A 73 2.22 4.31 -29.77
N GLY A 74 0.97 4.71 -29.56
CA GLY A 74 0.17 4.28 -28.41
C GLY A 74 0.38 5.17 -27.18
N THR A 75 0.41 4.58 -25.98
CA THR A 75 0.55 5.32 -24.72
C THR A 75 1.78 6.23 -24.71
N GLY A 76 1.61 7.46 -24.22
CA GLY A 76 2.68 8.48 -24.21
C GLY A 76 2.81 9.26 -25.52
N ALA A 77 1.97 8.98 -26.54
CA ALA A 77 1.89 9.78 -27.75
C ALA A 77 1.41 11.21 -27.45
N LEU A 78 2.24 12.18 -27.80
CA LEU A 78 1.90 13.60 -27.85
C LEU A 78 1.91 14.04 -29.32
N TRP A 79 0.75 14.43 -29.84
CA TRP A 79 0.61 14.91 -31.21
C TRP A 79 1.20 16.33 -31.32
N VAL A 80 2.23 16.50 -32.16
CA VAL A 80 2.95 17.77 -32.32
C VAL A 80 2.43 18.57 -33.51
N SER A 81 2.27 17.92 -34.66
CA SER A 81 1.74 18.56 -35.87
C SER A 81 1.10 17.55 -36.82
N GLN A 82 0.23 18.04 -37.70
CA GLN A 82 -0.40 17.25 -38.76
C GLN A 82 -0.72 18.14 -39.96
N ASN A 83 -0.29 17.72 -41.14
CA ASN A 83 -0.79 18.24 -42.41
C ASN A 83 -1.70 17.18 -43.04
N MET A 84 -2.79 17.61 -43.69
CA MET A 84 -3.70 16.69 -44.36
C MET A 84 -4.37 17.35 -45.57
N GLU A 85 -4.68 16.54 -46.57
CA GLU A 85 -5.42 16.90 -47.77
C GLU A 85 -6.67 16.02 -47.88
N PHE A 86 -7.82 16.65 -48.06
CA PHE A 86 -9.10 15.97 -48.30
C PHE A 86 -9.30 15.83 -49.81
N LEU A 87 -9.26 14.59 -50.30
CA LEU A 87 -9.27 14.29 -51.74
C LEU A 87 -10.66 13.93 -52.25
N LEU A 88 -11.45 13.22 -51.44
CA LEU A 88 -12.80 12.76 -51.79
C LEU A 88 -13.77 12.93 -50.62
N PRO A 89 -15.07 13.20 -50.88
CA PRO A 89 -16.08 13.27 -49.83
C PRO A 89 -16.38 11.88 -49.24
N VAL A 90 -16.66 11.85 -47.94
CA VAL A 90 -17.14 10.64 -47.23
C VAL A 90 -18.67 10.67 -47.15
N ARG A 91 -19.31 9.53 -47.30
CA ARG A 91 -20.77 9.36 -47.22
C ARG A 91 -21.18 8.60 -45.95
N LEU A 92 -22.43 8.78 -45.56
CA LEU A 92 -23.04 7.92 -44.55
C LEU A 92 -23.06 6.48 -45.05
N GLY A 93 -22.64 5.55 -44.19
CA GLY A 93 -22.49 4.13 -44.54
C GLY A 93 -21.13 3.74 -45.14
N ASP A 94 -20.23 4.71 -45.42
CA ASP A 94 -18.88 4.37 -45.88
C ASP A 94 -18.11 3.62 -44.80
N VAL A 95 -17.26 2.69 -45.24
CA VAL A 95 -16.33 1.98 -44.38
C VAL A 95 -14.93 2.51 -44.67
N LEU A 96 -14.41 3.27 -43.71
CA LEU A 96 -13.09 3.88 -43.82
C LEU A 96 -12.04 2.96 -43.20
N THR A 97 -10.90 2.81 -43.88
CA THR A 97 -9.68 2.25 -43.31
C THR A 97 -8.67 3.37 -43.13
N ILE A 98 -8.35 3.66 -41.87
CA ILE A 98 -7.40 4.68 -41.44
C ILE A 98 -6.08 3.97 -41.12
N SER A 99 -4.99 4.41 -41.72
CA SER A 99 -3.66 3.86 -41.50
C SER A 99 -2.65 4.94 -41.11
N ALA A 100 -1.75 4.61 -40.19
CA ALA A 100 -0.57 5.41 -39.88
C ALA A 100 0.69 4.54 -40.08
N THR A 101 1.65 5.03 -40.86
CA THR A 101 2.90 4.33 -41.17
C THR A 101 4.10 5.15 -40.74
N VAL A 102 5.07 4.55 -40.05
CA VAL A 102 6.29 5.25 -39.62
C VAL A 102 7.17 5.57 -40.84
N LEU A 103 7.28 6.86 -41.19
CA LEU A 103 8.18 7.33 -42.23
C LEU A 103 9.61 7.52 -41.71
N LYS A 104 9.74 8.14 -40.54
CA LYS A 104 11.04 8.42 -39.91
C LYS A 104 10.94 8.36 -38.39
N LYS A 105 12.05 7.99 -37.77
CA LYS A 105 12.23 7.95 -36.32
C LYS A 105 13.42 8.84 -35.94
N HIS A 106 13.17 9.81 -35.07
CA HIS A 106 14.17 10.75 -34.55
C HIS A 106 14.47 10.40 -33.09
N GLU A 107 15.51 9.60 -32.88
CA GLU A 107 15.84 9.00 -31.57
C GLU A 107 16.05 10.04 -30.47
N ARG A 108 16.86 11.08 -30.75
CA ARG A 108 17.22 12.12 -29.76
C ARG A 108 16.01 12.89 -29.23
N GLU A 109 15.02 13.13 -30.07
CA GLU A 109 13.82 13.89 -29.72
C GLU A 109 12.66 12.99 -29.27
N ARG A 110 12.83 11.66 -29.36
CA ARG A 110 11.77 10.65 -29.25
C ARG A 110 10.56 11.00 -30.12
N LEU A 111 10.82 11.34 -31.38
CA LEU A 111 9.81 11.84 -32.32
C LEU A 111 9.65 10.89 -33.52
N LEU A 112 8.41 10.64 -33.92
CA LEU A 112 8.05 9.89 -35.12
C LEU A 112 7.43 10.82 -36.16
N GLU A 113 7.82 10.65 -37.43
CA GLU A 113 7.09 11.17 -38.59
C GLU A 113 6.22 10.04 -39.16
N LEU A 114 4.93 10.27 -39.30
CA LEU A 114 3.95 9.27 -39.70
C LEU A 114 3.25 9.69 -41.00
N ASP A 115 3.18 8.79 -41.98
CA ASP A 115 2.29 8.88 -43.14
C ASP A 115 0.89 8.42 -42.72
N THR A 116 -0.10 9.30 -42.83
CA THR A 116 -1.47 9.02 -42.43
C THR A 116 -2.37 9.01 -43.65
N LYS A 117 -3.11 7.92 -43.86
CA LYS A 117 -4.01 7.76 -45.01
C LYS A 117 -5.36 7.24 -44.57
N ILE A 118 -6.39 7.65 -45.30
CA ILE A 118 -7.75 7.12 -45.18
C ILE A 118 -8.21 6.67 -46.55
N VAL A 119 -8.64 5.41 -46.66
CA VAL A 119 -9.27 4.87 -47.86
C VAL A 119 -10.69 4.39 -47.56
N ASN A 120 -11.57 4.40 -48.55
CA ASN A 120 -12.92 3.84 -48.41
C ASN A 120 -12.97 2.33 -48.74
N GLN A 121 -14.16 1.75 -48.69
CA GLN A 121 -14.43 0.34 -49.02
C GLN A 121 -13.98 -0.06 -50.44
N ASN A 122 -13.86 0.89 -51.36
CA ASN A 122 -13.42 0.69 -52.74
C ASN A 122 -11.92 0.97 -52.95
N GLN A 123 -11.14 1.13 -51.87
CA GLN A 123 -9.72 1.47 -51.90
C GLN A 123 -9.41 2.85 -52.53
N GLN A 124 -10.40 3.74 -52.60
CA GLN A 124 -10.18 5.11 -53.05
C GLN A 124 -9.58 5.95 -51.92
N LEU A 125 -8.55 6.73 -52.23
CA LEU A 125 -7.89 7.60 -51.26
C LEU A 125 -8.76 8.82 -50.93
N ILE A 126 -9.21 8.89 -49.69
CA ILE A 126 -10.09 9.93 -49.16
C ILE A 126 -9.27 11.07 -48.55
N LEU A 127 -8.24 10.71 -47.78
CA LEU A 127 -7.39 11.66 -47.08
C LEU A 127 -5.96 11.14 -47.08
N THR A 128 -5.00 12.05 -47.28
CA THR A 128 -3.57 11.79 -47.09
C THR A 128 -2.94 12.88 -46.24
N GLY A 129 -1.89 12.57 -45.51
CA GLY A 129 -1.28 13.52 -44.60
C GLY A 129 0.01 13.02 -43.96
N VAL A 130 0.73 13.93 -43.32
CA VAL A 130 1.94 13.63 -42.56
C VAL A 130 1.83 14.25 -41.17
N GLY A 131 2.03 13.41 -40.14
CA GLY A 131 1.96 13.78 -38.73
C GLY A 131 3.31 13.66 -38.02
N LYS A 132 3.56 14.53 -37.04
CA LYS A 132 4.68 14.41 -36.09
C LYS A 132 4.16 14.10 -34.71
N VAL A 133 4.68 13.05 -34.08
CA VAL A 133 4.24 12.55 -32.78
C VAL A 133 5.45 12.33 -31.88
N LYS A 134 5.45 12.93 -30.70
CA LYS A 134 6.48 12.72 -29.68
C LYS A 134 6.04 11.59 -28.75
N VAL A 135 6.95 10.69 -28.39
CA VAL A 135 6.69 9.60 -27.45
C VAL A 135 7.31 9.95 -26.11
N LEU A 136 6.47 10.46 -25.22
CA LEU A 136 6.87 10.83 -23.87
C LEU A 136 7.27 9.58 -23.08
N VAL A 137 8.38 9.67 -22.36
CA VAL A 137 8.71 8.70 -21.32
C VAL A 137 7.68 8.93 -20.23
N THR A 138 6.72 8.02 -20.10
CA THR A 138 5.88 8.01 -18.91
C THR A 138 6.79 7.55 -17.77
N ALA A 139 7.02 8.42 -16.78
CA ALA A 139 7.40 7.91 -15.47
C ALA A 139 6.30 6.92 -15.10
N GLU A 140 6.65 5.66 -14.89
CA GLU A 140 5.67 4.68 -14.43
C GLU A 140 4.98 5.31 -13.21
N PRO A 141 3.63 5.41 -13.20
CA PRO A 141 2.95 5.64 -11.95
C PRO A 141 3.45 4.54 -11.03
N GLU A 142 4.07 4.91 -9.90
CA GLU A 142 4.61 3.96 -8.94
C GLU A 142 3.44 3.04 -8.57
N ALA A 143 3.43 1.85 -9.18
CA ALA A 143 2.34 0.93 -9.02
C ALA A 143 2.42 0.51 -7.57
N ARG A 144 1.44 0.96 -6.76
CA ARG A 144 1.23 0.41 -5.43
C ARG A 144 1.20 -1.11 -5.65
N PRO A 145 2.18 -1.88 -5.15
CA PRO A 145 2.25 -3.29 -5.49
C PRO A 145 0.90 -3.90 -5.11
N ALA A 146 0.27 -4.57 -6.09
CA ALA A 146 -1.00 -5.23 -5.89
C ALA A 146 -0.94 -6.03 -4.59
N ALA A 147 -1.99 -5.94 -3.77
CA ALA A 147 -2.01 -6.46 -2.42
C ALA A 147 -1.87 -8.00 -2.32
N ASP A 148 -1.79 -8.74 -3.41
CA ASP A 148 -1.81 -10.20 -3.42
C ASP A 148 -0.49 -10.81 -3.87
N ALA A 149 0.35 -11.15 -2.88
CA ALA A 149 1.36 -12.24 -2.90
C ALA A 149 2.23 -12.26 -1.62
N ARG A 150 2.18 -11.22 -0.77
CA ARG A 150 3.05 -11.14 0.42
C ARG A 150 2.49 -12.01 1.56
N PRO A 151 3.32 -12.83 2.24
CA PRO A 151 2.90 -13.56 3.43
C PRO A 151 2.36 -12.56 4.46
N ARG A 152 1.17 -12.81 5.01
CA ARG A 152 0.58 -11.96 6.04
C ARG A 152 0.64 -12.69 7.37
N VAL A 153 1.82 -12.76 7.96
CA VAL A 153 2.04 -13.49 9.21
C VAL A 153 2.63 -12.58 10.26
N ALA A 154 2.03 -12.57 11.45
CA ALA A 154 2.43 -11.75 12.58
C ALA A 154 2.80 -12.60 13.80
N ILE A 155 3.98 -12.39 14.38
CA ILE A 155 4.32 -12.89 15.71
C ILE A 155 4.02 -11.79 16.73
N VAL A 156 3.25 -12.11 17.77
CA VAL A 156 2.98 -11.20 18.89
C VAL A 156 3.53 -11.81 20.18
N THR A 157 4.65 -11.27 20.68
CA THR A 157 5.23 -11.74 21.94
C THR A 157 4.38 -11.31 23.13
N GLY A 158 4.20 -12.18 24.11
CA GLY A 158 3.23 -11.94 25.18
C GLY A 158 1.79 -11.76 24.67
N GLY A 159 1.45 -12.40 23.54
CA GLY A 159 0.14 -12.33 22.89
C GLY A 159 -1.02 -12.79 23.77
N ALA A 160 -0.75 -13.60 24.79
CA ALA A 160 -1.76 -13.96 25.81
C ALA A 160 -2.06 -12.83 26.82
N GLY A 161 -1.32 -11.72 26.83
CA GLY A 161 -1.57 -10.57 27.71
C GLY A 161 -2.77 -9.72 27.29
N GLY A 162 -3.10 -8.68 28.06
CA GLY A 162 -4.24 -7.79 27.76
C GLY A 162 -4.10 -7.06 26.42
N ILE A 163 -3.02 -6.28 26.26
CA ILE A 163 -2.68 -5.59 25.00
C ILE A 163 -2.38 -6.60 23.89
N GLY A 164 -1.57 -7.62 24.18
CA GLY A 164 -1.22 -8.69 23.24
C GLY A 164 -2.44 -9.37 22.61
N LYS A 165 -3.46 -9.71 23.43
CA LYS A 165 -4.72 -10.31 22.96
C LYS A 165 -5.41 -9.41 21.93
N ALA A 166 -5.56 -8.12 22.25
CA ALA A 166 -6.22 -7.17 21.36
C ALA A 166 -5.45 -6.99 20.04
N ILE A 167 -4.10 -6.97 20.10
CA ILE A 167 -3.26 -6.94 18.91
C ILE A 167 -3.48 -8.19 18.05
N CYS A 168 -3.48 -9.39 18.66
CA CYS A 168 -3.70 -10.64 17.93
C CYS A 168 -5.06 -10.66 17.22
N GLN A 169 -6.11 -10.29 17.95
CA GLN A 169 -7.48 -10.23 17.41
C GLN A 169 -7.60 -9.21 16.28
N ARG A 170 -7.00 -8.03 16.43
CA ARG A 170 -7.02 -6.99 15.41
C ARG A 170 -6.27 -7.41 14.15
N LEU A 171 -5.04 -7.91 14.27
CA LEU A 171 -4.25 -8.34 13.12
C LEU A 171 -4.91 -9.52 12.38
N ALA A 172 -5.50 -10.46 13.10
CA ALA A 172 -6.26 -11.54 12.47
C ALA A 172 -7.49 -11.03 11.71
N ALA A 173 -8.21 -10.06 12.27
CA ALA A 173 -9.33 -9.39 11.58
C ALA A 173 -8.87 -8.62 10.32
N ASP A 174 -7.65 -8.08 10.34
CA ASP A 174 -7.02 -7.40 9.20
C ASP A 174 -6.38 -8.38 8.19
N GLY A 175 -6.55 -9.70 8.38
CA GLY A 175 -6.13 -10.74 7.43
C GLY A 175 -4.74 -11.33 7.66
N PHE A 176 -4.14 -11.13 8.84
CA PHE A 176 -2.86 -11.76 9.20
C PHE A 176 -3.08 -13.11 9.89
N ASP A 177 -2.37 -14.15 9.46
CA ASP A 177 -2.14 -15.33 10.30
C ASP A 177 -1.28 -14.92 11.52
N VAL A 178 -1.73 -15.22 12.74
CA VAL A 178 -1.13 -14.72 13.97
C VAL A 178 -0.56 -15.84 14.83
N VAL A 179 0.69 -15.65 15.26
CA VAL A 179 1.32 -16.49 16.29
C VAL A 179 1.18 -15.81 17.65
N VAL A 180 0.36 -16.41 18.50
CA VAL A 180 0.09 -15.99 19.88
C VAL A 180 1.14 -16.61 20.78
N ASN A 181 2.21 -15.87 21.07
CA ASN A 181 3.23 -16.34 22.01
C ASN A 181 2.80 -16.18 23.47
N TYR A 182 3.15 -17.17 24.29
CA TYR A 182 2.99 -17.12 25.74
C TYR A 182 4.15 -17.85 26.43
N ARG A 183 4.39 -17.51 27.71
CA ARG A 183 5.35 -18.24 28.56
C ARG A 183 4.66 -19.24 29.51
N GLY A 184 3.60 -18.82 30.20
CA GLY A 184 2.91 -19.66 31.20
C GLY A 184 1.38 -19.65 31.16
N GLN A 185 0.73 -18.78 30.37
CA GLN A 185 -0.74 -18.68 30.29
C GLN A 185 -1.30 -19.51 29.13
N ALA A 186 -1.14 -20.84 29.18
CA ALA A 186 -1.53 -21.74 28.09
C ALA A 186 -3.03 -21.69 27.79
N ASP A 187 -3.89 -21.79 28.82
CA ASP A 187 -5.34 -21.80 28.65
C ASP A 187 -5.85 -20.52 28.00
N ARG A 188 -5.32 -19.37 28.41
CA ARG A 188 -5.67 -18.08 27.82
C ARG A 188 -5.20 -17.98 26.37
N ALA A 189 -4.00 -18.47 26.06
CA ALA A 189 -3.52 -18.51 24.67
C ALA A 189 -4.40 -19.42 23.79
N ALA A 190 -4.78 -20.59 24.30
CA ALA A 190 -5.68 -21.51 23.62
C ALA A 190 -7.07 -20.89 23.37
N GLN A 191 -7.63 -20.21 24.38
CA GLN A 191 -8.89 -19.48 24.23
C GLN A 191 -8.80 -18.40 23.15
N ILE A 192 -7.74 -17.59 23.14
CA ILE A 192 -7.55 -16.54 22.12
C ILE A 192 -7.46 -17.16 20.72
N VAL A 193 -6.74 -18.26 20.56
CA VAL A 193 -6.64 -18.97 19.28
C VAL A 193 -7.99 -19.50 18.84
N ALA A 194 -8.77 -20.09 19.76
CA ALA A 194 -10.11 -20.59 19.46
C ALA A 194 -11.05 -19.45 19.04
N GLU A 195 -11.03 -18.31 19.73
CA GLU A 195 -11.79 -17.11 19.39
C GLU A 195 -11.45 -16.59 17.98
N ILE A 196 -10.15 -16.52 17.64
CA ILE A 196 -9.71 -16.06 16.30
C ILE A 196 -10.12 -17.07 15.23
N ASN A 197 -9.84 -18.36 15.44
CA ASN A 197 -10.11 -19.40 14.45
C ASN A 197 -11.60 -19.65 14.23
N ALA A 198 -12.45 -19.44 15.24
CA ALA A 198 -13.90 -19.50 15.08
C ALA A 198 -14.45 -18.42 14.15
N GLY A 199 -13.75 -17.29 14.04
CA GLY A 199 -14.10 -16.18 13.15
C GLY A 199 -13.40 -16.20 11.79
N ALA A 200 -12.56 -17.20 11.50
CA ALA A 200 -11.76 -17.28 10.27
C ALA A 200 -12.61 -17.57 9.02
N GLY A 201 -12.20 -17.03 7.87
CA GLY A 201 -12.92 -17.10 6.59
C GLY A 201 -12.22 -16.25 5.52
N GLU A 202 -12.85 -16.02 4.36
CA GLU A 202 -12.26 -15.19 3.30
C GLU A 202 -11.87 -13.80 3.84
N GLY A 203 -10.59 -13.43 3.65
CA GLY A 203 -10.04 -12.15 4.10
C GLY A 203 -9.63 -12.07 5.59
N LYS A 204 -9.83 -13.12 6.40
CA LYS A 204 -9.41 -13.16 7.80
C LYS A 204 -8.32 -14.19 8.04
N GLY A 205 -7.38 -13.87 8.93
CA GLY A 205 -6.31 -14.78 9.30
C GLY A 205 -6.68 -15.78 10.38
N ARG A 206 -5.83 -16.80 10.54
CA ARG A 206 -5.93 -17.85 11.56
C ARG A 206 -4.93 -17.57 12.68
N ALA A 207 -4.98 -18.33 13.75
CA ALA A 207 -4.05 -18.22 14.86
C ALA A 207 -3.45 -19.56 15.29
N LEU A 208 -2.21 -19.49 15.79
CA LEU A 208 -1.48 -20.57 16.43
C LEU A 208 -0.93 -20.09 17.78
N ALA A 209 -1.09 -20.88 18.84
CA ALA A 209 -0.46 -20.61 20.13
C ALA A 209 0.90 -21.30 20.20
N VAL A 210 1.93 -20.58 20.66
CA VAL A 210 3.28 -21.12 20.80
C VAL A 210 3.86 -20.74 22.16
N GLN A 211 4.18 -21.77 22.96
CA GLN A 211 4.89 -21.58 24.22
C GLN A 211 6.38 -21.38 23.94
N ALA A 212 6.93 -20.23 24.34
CA ALA A 212 8.35 -19.97 24.24
C ALA A 212 8.79 -18.89 25.21
N ASP A 213 9.98 -19.06 25.80
CA ASP A 213 10.67 -17.99 26.52
C ASP A 213 11.57 -17.20 25.59
N ILE A 214 11.07 -16.05 25.13
CA ILE A 214 11.76 -15.16 24.20
C ILE A 214 13.01 -14.50 24.79
N ALA A 215 13.23 -14.56 26.12
CA ALA A 215 14.47 -14.10 26.75
C ALA A 215 15.65 -15.07 26.55
N THR A 216 15.41 -16.22 25.92
CA THR A 216 16.40 -17.25 25.60
C THR A 216 16.54 -17.40 24.08
N GLU A 217 17.75 -17.67 23.61
CA GLU A 217 18.00 -17.91 22.17
C GLU A 217 17.16 -19.09 21.65
N ALA A 218 17.14 -20.19 22.40
CA ALA A 218 16.37 -21.38 22.05
C ALA A 218 14.86 -21.08 21.95
N GLY A 219 14.31 -20.32 22.89
CA GLY A 219 12.90 -19.96 22.87
C GLY A 219 12.54 -19.00 21.73
N ALA A 220 13.35 -17.96 21.51
CA ALA A 220 13.14 -17.05 20.39
C ALA A 220 13.21 -17.78 19.03
N GLN A 221 14.19 -18.66 18.85
CA GLN A 221 14.33 -19.45 17.63
C GLN A 221 13.18 -20.44 17.47
N ALA A 222 12.78 -21.15 18.54
CA ALA A 222 11.65 -22.08 18.49
C ALA A 222 10.34 -21.37 18.11
N LEU A 223 10.11 -20.16 18.63
CA LEU A 223 8.95 -19.35 18.29
C LEU A 223 8.93 -18.98 16.80
N TYR A 224 10.05 -18.48 16.27
CA TYR A 224 10.18 -18.16 14.86
C TYR A 224 9.98 -19.39 13.97
N GLN A 225 10.63 -20.50 14.29
CA GLN A 225 10.51 -21.74 13.52
C GLN A 225 9.08 -22.30 13.52
N ALA A 226 8.35 -22.19 14.65
CA ALA A 226 6.95 -22.58 14.71
C ALA A 226 6.08 -21.72 13.79
N ALA A 227 6.35 -20.41 13.70
CA ALA A 227 5.64 -19.49 12.80
C ALA A 227 5.87 -19.87 11.33
N VAL A 228 7.14 -20.05 10.94
CA VAL A 228 7.54 -20.43 9.57
C VAL A 228 6.96 -21.79 9.20
N LYS A 229 7.01 -22.77 10.11
CA LYS A 229 6.43 -24.10 9.86
C LYS A 229 4.92 -24.06 9.61
N ALA A 230 4.20 -23.21 10.33
CA ALA A 230 2.74 -23.12 10.24
C ALA A 230 2.26 -22.27 9.06
N PHE A 231 2.94 -21.16 8.78
CA PHE A 231 2.45 -20.10 7.89
C PHE A 231 3.45 -19.68 6.80
N GLY A 232 4.60 -20.34 6.73
CA GLY A 232 5.60 -20.18 5.67
C GLY A 232 6.65 -19.11 5.91
N ALA A 233 6.26 -17.92 6.39
CA ALA A 233 7.13 -16.76 6.50
C ALA A 233 6.65 -15.79 7.57
N VAL A 234 7.53 -14.93 8.11
CA VAL A 234 7.14 -13.88 9.08
C VAL A 234 7.31 -12.48 8.50
N SER A 235 6.22 -11.72 8.53
CA SER A 235 6.15 -10.38 7.93
C SER A 235 6.05 -9.29 8.99
N VAL A 236 5.42 -9.60 10.12
CA VAL A 236 5.22 -8.67 11.23
C VAL A 236 5.77 -9.27 12.52
N LEU A 237 6.56 -8.50 13.26
CA LEU A 237 6.96 -8.81 14.63
C LEU A 237 6.45 -7.71 15.56
N VAL A 238 5.66 -8.09 16.57
CA VAL A 238 5.23 -7.19 17.63
C VAL A 238 5.87 -7.64 18.95
N ASN A 239 6.84 -6.87 19.43
CA ASN A 239 7.48 -7.09 20.72
C ASN A 239 6.64 -6.44 21.82
N ASN A 240 5.76 -7.23 22.43
CA ASN A 240 4.81 -6.81 23.45
C ASN A 240 5.04 -7.48 24.82
N ALA A 241 5.83 -8.56 24.87
CA ALA A 241 6.10 -9.27 26.12
C ALA A 241 6.69 -8.34 27.19
N SER A 242 6.10 -8.37 28.39
CA SER A 242 6.61 -7.69 29.58
C SER A 242 6.41 -8.59 30.79
N PRO A 243 7.38 -8.67 31.71
CA PRO A 243 7.15 -9.26 33.02
C PRO A 243 6.25 -8.32 33.85
N ARG A 244 5.79 -8.80 35.01
CA ARG A 244 5.09 -7.94 35.98
C ARG A 244 6.01 -6.79 36.39
N ILE A 245 5.42 -5.62 36.60
CA ILE A 245 6.12 -4.49 37.19
C ILE A 245 6.21 -4.74 38.70
N ASN A 246 7.39 -4.57 39.28
CA ASN A 246 7.65 -4.76 40.71
C ASN A 246 8.07 -3.41 41.33
N PRO A 247 7.13 -2.54 41.73
CA PRO A 247 7.45 -1.20 42.21
C PRO A 247 8.23 -1.27 43.53
N LYS A 248 9.48 -0.79 43.53
CA LYS A 248 10.34 -0.74 44.72
C LYS A 248 11.10 0.59 44.83
N PRO A 249 11.20 1.18 46.03
CA PRO A 249 12.16 2.27 46.27
C PRO A 249 13.58 1.82 45.91
N PHE A 250 14.42 2.73 45.41
CA PHE A 250 15.75 2.37 44.91
C PHE A 250 16.60 1.59 45.93
N GLY A 251 16.55 1.96 47.21
CA GLY A 251 17.28 1.24 48.27
C GLY A 251 16.86 -0.22 48.50
N ALA A 252 15.71 -0.65 47.96
CA ALA A 252 15.23 -2.02 48.00
C ALA A 252 15.23 -2.72 46.63
N THR A 253 15.60 -2.00 45.56
CA THR A 253 15.68 -2.53 44.19
C THR A 253 16.99 -3.30 44.03
N ALA A 254 16.91 -4.60 43.75
CA ALA A 254 18.07 -5.41 43.40
C ALA A 254 18.36 -5.32 41.91
N TRP A 255 19.60 -5.62 41.50
CA TRP A 255 19.93 -5.69 40.07
C TRP A 255 19.07 -6.72 39.34
N ASP A 256 18.77 -7.86 39.96
CA ASP A 256 17.93 -8.91 39.39
C ASP A 256 16.52 -8.41 39.03
N ASP A 257 15.97 -7.45 39.78
CA ASP A 257 14.68 -6.81 39.45
C ASP A 257 14.77 -6.02 38.13
N VAL A 258 15.91 -5.37 37.87
CA VAL A 258 16.19 -4.63 36.63
C VAL A 258 16.52 -5.60 35.49
N GLN A 259 17.38 -6.57 35.75
CA GLN A 259 17.83 -7.56 34.78
C GLN A 259 16.64 -8.33 34.22
N GLN A 260 15.68 -8.75 35.05
CA GLN A 260 14.48 -9.43 34.56
C GLN A 260 13.67 -8.58 33.56
N GLN A 261 13.57 -7.27 33.77
CA GLN A 261 12.90 -6.35 32.84
C GLN A 261 13.68 -6.26 31.53
N MET A 262 15.00 -6.10 31.61
CA MET A 262 15.89 -6.02 30.45
C MET A 262 15.89 -7.32 29.62
N ASP A 263 15.96 -8.47 30.27
CA ASP A 263 16.02 -9.78 29.62
C ASP A 263 14.76 -10.08 28.81
N VAL A 264 13.58 -9.79 29.37
CA VAL A 264 12.32 -10.05 28.68
C VAL A 264 12.04 -9.01 27.61
N GLN A 265 12.22 -7.73 27.91
CA GLN A 265 11.74 -6.66 27.03
C GLN A 265 12.77 -6.23 25.98
N VAL A 266 14.07 -6.23 26.33
CA VAL A 266 15.15 -5.74 25.46
C VAL A 266 15.86 -6.91 24.78
N LYS A 267 16.43 -7.84 25.57
CA LYS A 267 17.08 -9.03 25.01
C LYS A 267 16.08 -9.88 24.22
N GLY A 268 14.85 -10.01 24.71
CA GLY A 268 13.78 -10.66 23.97
C GLY A 268 13.48 -10.03 22.61
N ALA A 269 13.36 -8.69 22.55
CA ALA A 269 13.17 -7.97 21.30
C ALA A 269 14.39 -8.08 20.36
N PHE A 270 15.60 -8.07 20.91
CA PHE A 270 16.85 -8.28 20.17
C PHE A 270 16.88 -9.65 19.50
N LEU A 271 16.64 -10.72 20.26
CA LEU A 271 16.65 -12.10 19.76
C LEU A 271 15.56 -12.35 18.71
N MET A 272 14.34 -11.87 18.97
CA MET A 272 13.24 -12.01 18.01
C MET A 272 13.48 -11.21 16.73
N THR A 273 14.00 -9.97 16.84
CA THR A 273 14.41 -9.17 15.67
C THR A 273 15.48 -9.92 14.87
N GLY A 274 16.52 -10.45 15.52
CA GLY A 274 17.57 -11.23 14.87
C GLY A 274 17.04 -12.49 14.15
N ALA A 275 16.00 -13.14 14.68
CA ALA A 275 15.39 -14.30 14.05
C ALA A 275 14.59 -13.97 12.78
N VAL A 276 13.89 -12.83 12.75
CA VAL A 276 12.99 -12.47 11.61
C VAL A 276 13.68 -11.66 10.52
N VAL A 277 14.69 -10.85 10.85
CA VAL A 277 15.34 -9.92 9.93
C VAL A 277 15.93 -10.58 8.68
N PRO A 278 16.64 -11.73 8.76
CA PRO A 278 17.21 -12.36 7.56
C PRO A 278 16.16 -12.64 6.48
N GLU A 279 14.98 -13.12 6.90
CA GLU A 279 13.89 -13.47 6.00
C GLU A 279 13.15 -12.22 5.47
N MET A 280 12.88 -11.24 6.35
CA MET A 280 12.29 -9.95 5.97
C MET A 280 13.19 -9.18 4.99
N GLY A 281 14.50 -9.17 5.23
CA GLY A 281 15.48 -8.47 4.41
C GLY A 281 15.64 -9.12 3.02
N ALA A 282 15.59 -10.45 2.94
CA ALA A 282 15.57 -11.17 1.67
C ALA A 282 14.33 -10.81 0.82
N ARG A 283 13.18 -10.57 1.46
CA ARG A 283 11.94 -10.12 0.80
C ARG A 283 11.85 -8.61 0.55
N LYS A 284 12.80 -7.84 1.06
CA LYS A 284 12.76 -6.36 1.07
C LYS A 284 11.50 -5.79 1.72
N TRP A 285 10.94 -6.50 2.72
CA TRP A 285 9.74 -6.07 3.41
C TRP A 285 9.66 -6.67 4.81
N GLY A 286 9.40 -5.83 5.80
CA GLY A 286 9.13 -6.24 7.18
C GLY A 286 8.56 -5.11 8.01
N ARG A 287 7.82 -5.44 9.07
CA ARG A 287 7.30 -4.47 10.04
C ARG A 287 7.61 -4.96 11.46
N ILE A 288 8.34 -4.15 12.21
CA ILE A 288 8.64 -4.42 13.63
C ILE A 288 8.02 -3.31 14.47
N VAL A 289 7.19 -3.70 15.44
CA VAL A 289 6.56 -2.77 16.38
C VAL A 289 6.94 -3.16 17.81
N ASN A 290 7.60 -2.25 18.50
CA ASN A 290 8.00 -2.42 19.89
C ASN A 290 7.02 -1.67 20.79
N ILE A 291 6.36 -2.38 21.71
CA ILE A 291 5.46 -1.74 22.68
C ILE A 291 6.31 -1.13 23.79
N THR A 292 6.49 0.19 23.74
CA THR A 292 7.15 0.95 24.79
C THR A 292 6.13 1.33 25.88
N SER A 293 6.17 2.55 26.41
CA SER A 293 5.33 2.98 27.52
C SER A 293 5.42 4.48 27.71
N GLN A 294 4.31 5.11 28.09
CA GLN A 294 4.28 6.51 28.51
C GLN A 294 5.20 6.80 29.71
N VAL A 295 5.70 5.79 30.43
CA VAL A 295 6.65 5.97 31.55
C VAL A 295 7.91 6.78 31.15
N LEU A 296 8.22 6.86 29.86
CA LEU A 296 9.35 7.62 29.32
C LEU A 296 9.02 9.10 29.06
N ASP A 297 7.73 9.46 29.15
CA ASP A 297 7.21 10.79 28.87
C ASP A 297 6.74 11.46 30.17
N GLY A 298 7.00 12.76 30.32
CA GLY A 298 6.56 13.54 31.48
C GLY A 298 7.34 13.23 32.77
N SER A 299 6.68 13.36 33.91
CA SER A 299 7.33 13.16 35.21
C SER A 299 7.60 11.67 35.48
N PRO A 300 8.83 11.31 35.89
CA PRO A 300 9.18 9.92 36.18
C PRO A 300 8.29 9.29 37.27
N SER A 301 7.82 8.07 37.00
CA SER A 301 7.11 7.27 38.01
C SER A 301 8.09 6.77 39.07
N VAL A 302 7.94 7.24 40.31
CA VAL A 302 8.76 6.79 41.44
C VAL A 302 8.60 5.28 41.63
N THR A 303 9.67 4.59 42.01
CA THR A 303 9.75 3.13 42.25
C THR A 303 9.73 2.21 41.01
N TRP A 304 9.68 2.77 39.79
CA TRP A 304 9.57 2.00 38.54
C TRP A 304 10.88 1.93 37.74
N THR A 305 12.03 2.15 38.39
CA THR A 305 13.34 2.32 37.73
C THR A 305 13.67 1.21 36.73
N GLY A 306 13.58 -0.07 37.12
CA GLY A 306 13.93 -1.17 36.23
C GLY A 306 13.02 -1.27 34.99
N TYR A 307 11.72 -0.98 35.16
CA TYR A 307 10.78 -0.96 34.05
C TYR A 307 11.04 0.22 33.10
N ALA A 308 11.27 1.41 33.64
CA ALA A 308 11.58 2.61 32.85
C ALA A 308 12.91 2.44 32.09
N MET A 309 13.93 1.86 32.72
CA MET A 309 15.20 1.52 32.06
C MET A 309 14.98 0.58 30.87
N ALA A 310 14.23 -0.50 31.04
CA ALA A 310 13.96 -1.46 29.97
C ALA A 310 13.17 -0.83 28.82
N LYS A 311 12.15 -0.01 29.12
CA LYS A 311 11.37 0.69 28.09
C LYS A 311 12.22 1.74 27.34
N GLY A 312 13.09 2.46 28.04
CA GLY A 312 14.01 3.42 27.43
C GLY A 312 15.04 2.75 26.53
N ALA A 313 15.64 1.67 27.00
CA ALA A 313 16.56 0.85 26.19
C ALA A 313 15.87 0.26 24.95
N LEU A 314 14.62 -0.20 25.09
CA LEU A 314 13.83 -0.69 23.95
C LEU A 314 13.54 0.43 22.93
N GLN A 315 13.25 1.66 23.37
CA GLN A 315 13.06 2.80 22.46
C GLN A 315 14.36 3.14 21.70
N VAL A 316 15.51 3.17 22.39
CA VAL A 316 16.81 3.39 21.75
C VAL A 316 17.11 2.27 20.75
N PHE A 317 16.90 1.01 21.13
CA PHE A 317 17.05 -0.14 20.23
C PHE A 317 16.21 0.02 18.96
N SER A 318 14.94 0.42 19.08
CA SER A 318 14.06 0.66 17.92
C SER A 318 14.63 1.69 16.94
N ASN A 319 15.18 2.80 17.45
CA ASN A 319 15.71 3.88 16.61
C ASN A 319 16.92 3.41 15.79
N TYR A 320 17.82 2.65 16.41
CA TYR A 320 18.99 2.10 15.71
C TYR A 320 18.57 1.03 14.69
N MET A 321 17.64 0.15 15.05
CA MET A 321 17.12 -0.86 14.11
C MET A 321 16.36 -0.24 12.94
N ALA A 322 15.65 0.87 13.14
CA ALA A 322 15.03 1.62 12.05
C ALA A 322 16.07 2.11 11.03
N ALA A 323 17.18 2.67 11.51
CA ALA A 323 18.26 3.17 10.67
C ALA A 323 19.00 2.04 9.94
N GLU A 324 19.32 0.94 10.65
CA GLU A 324 20.08 -0.19 10.11
C GLU A 324 19.27 -1.06 9.13
N LEU A 325 17.98 -1.24 9.39
CA LEU A 325 17.11 -2.14 8.62
C LEU A 325 16.31 -1.44 7.52
N GLY A 326 16.24 -0.10 7.54
CA GLY A 326 15.57 0.71 6.52
C GLY A 326 16.00 0.40 5.07
N PRO A 327 17.32 0.30 4.76
CA PRO A 327 17.80 -0.10 3.42
C PRO A 327 17.35 -1.50 2.97
N GLN A 328 16.84 -2.32 3.89
CA GLN A 328 16.28 -3.65 3.63
C GLN A 328 14.75 -3.63 3.50
N GLY A 329 14.10 -2.46 3.48
CA GLY A 329 12.64 -2.33 3.35
C GLY A 329 11.87 -2.68 4.63
N ILE A 330 12.56 -2.72 5.78
CA ILE A 330 11.98 -3.04 7.08
C ILE A 330 11.76 -1.73 7.84
N THR A 331 10.55 -1.53 8.37
CA THR A 331 10.29 -0.41 9.30
C THR A 331 10.29 -0.91 10.73
N VAL A 332 10.80 -0.08 11.64
CA VAL A 332 10.84 -0.35 13.08
C VAL A 332 10.29 0.86 13.81
N ASN A 333 9.19 0.69 14.53
CA ASN A 333 8.53 1.77 15.26
C ASN A 333 8.18 1.36 16.69
N CYS A 334 7.94 2.36 17.53
CA CYS A 334 7.39 2.15 18.86
C CYS A 334 5.92 2.57 18.93
N VAL A 335 5.16 1.89 19.79
CA VAL A 335 3.88 2.39 20.31
C VAL A 335 4.07 2.60 21.80
N SER A 336 3.71 3.79 22.30
CA SER A 336 3.84 4.20 23.71
C SER A 336 2.45 4.32 24.36
N PRO A 337 1.91 3.25 24.98
CA PRO A 337 0.62 3.31 25.63
C PRO A 337 0.66 4.11 26.93
N GLY A 338 -0.44 4.80 27.22
CA GLY A 338 -0.76 5.25 28.58
C GLY A 338 -1.23 4.10 29.47
N MET A 339 -1.69 4.42 30.68
CA MET A 339 -2.29 3.43 31.59
C MET A 339 -3.45 2.71 30.90
N CYS A 340 -3.35 1.39 30.78
CA CYS A 340 -4.25 0.57 29.97
C CYS A 340 -5.02 -0.46 30.80
N GLU A 341 -6.32 -0.55 30.55
CA GLU A 341 -7.28 -1.46 31.22
C GLU A 341 -6.92 -2.94 30.97
N THR A 342 -6.00 -3.46 31.79
CA THR A 342 -5.49 -4.83 31.71
C THR A 342 -5.25 -5.40 33.10
N THR A 343 -5.00 -6.71 33.19
CA THR A 343 -4.59 -7.35 34.45
C THR A 343 -3.29 -6.80 35.03
N LEU A 344 -2.46 -6.11 34.24
CA LEU A 344 -1.20 -5.51 34.69
C LEU A 344 -1.43 -4.36 35.68
N ILE A 345 -2.58 -3.69 35.60
CA ILE A 345 -2.94 -2.57 36.49
C ILE A 345 -3.87 -3.02 37.62
N GLY A 346 -4.11 -4.33 37.77
CA GLY A 346 -5.06 -4.88 38.74
C GLY A 346 -4.67 -4.60 40.20
N ASP A 347 -3.38 -4.39 40.47
CA ASP A 347 -2.86 -4.06 41.80
C ASP A 347 -2.92 -2.54 42.10
N ILE A 348 -3.33 -1.72 41.12
CA ILE A 348 -3.50 -0.28 41.29
C ILE A 348 -4.91 0.02 41.81
N PRO A 349 -5.07 0.74 42.94
CA PRO A 349 -6.39 1.06 43.48
C PRO A 349 -7.30 1.78 42.46
N GLU A 350 -8.58 1.41 42.42
CA GLU A 350 -9.56 2.00 41.49
C GLU A 350 -9.61 3.52 41.58
N LYS A 351 -9.52 4.09 42.79
CA LYS A 351 -9.46 5.54 42.99
C LYS A 351 -8.27 6.17 42.26
N ALA A 352 -7.10 5.53 42.27
CA ALA A 352 -5.92 6.02 41.55
C ALA A 352 -6.12 5.90 40.02
N GLN A 353 -6.72 4.80 39.56
CA GLN A 353 -7.09 4.63 38.15
C GLN A 353 -8.06 5.73 37.67
N LEU A 354 -9.10 6.04 38.45
CA LEU A 354 -10.05 7.12 38.15
C LEU A 354 -9.38 8.50 38.15
N MET A 355 -8.42 8.75 39.04
CA MET A 355 -7.66 9.99 39.04
C MET A 355 -6.81 10.14 37.78
N ILE A 356 -6.13 9.09 37.35
CA ILE A 356 -5.35 9.06 36.10
C ILE A 356 -6.28 9.28 34.90
N ALA A 357 -7.42 8.59 34.86
CA ALA A 357 -8.43 8.79 33.82
C ALA A 357 -8.91 10.25 33.77
N ARG A 358 -9.18 10.86 34.93
CA ARG A 358 -9.54 12.28 35.03
C ARG A 358 -8.43 13.22 34.57
N GLN A 359 -7.17 12.91 34.82
CA GLN A 359 -6.03 13.74 34.37
C GLN A 359 -5.75 13.60 32.87
N THR A 360 -6.12 12.47 32.27
CA THR A 360 -6.00 12.24 30.83
C THR A 360 -6.94 13.19 30.08
N PRO A 361 -6.48 13.93 29.05
CA PRO A 361 -7.34 14.81 28.26
C PRO A 361 -8.59 14.13 27.67
N LEU A 362 -8.47 12.88 27.21
CA LEU A 362 -9.61 12.08 26.73
C LEU A 362 -10.52 11.52 27.85
N ARG A 363 -10.24 11.84 29.11
CA ARG A 363 -11.03 11.51 30.32
C ARG A 363 -11.30 10.01 30.54
N ARG A 364 -10.43 9.14 30.03
CA ARG A 364 -10.49 7.69 30.19
C ARG A 364 -9.10 7.07 30.17
N LEU A 365 -8.99 5.85 30.70
CA LEU A 365 -7.80 5.02 30.47
C LEU A 365 -7.77 4.52 29.02
N ALA A 366 -6.59 4.10 28.58
CA ALA A 366 -6.45 3.41 27.31
C ALA A 366 -7.09 2.04 27.37
N LYS A 367 -7.78 1.63 26.31
CA LYS A 367 -8.24 0.27 26.11
C LYS A 367 -7.17 -0.49 25.31
N PRO A 368 -7.03 -1.81 25.51
CA PRO A 368 -6.15 -2.64 24.67
C PRO A 368 -6.37 -2.44 23.15
N SER A 369 -7.62 -2.18 22.75
CA SER A 369 -8.00 -1.91 21.36
C SER A 369 -7.42 -0.60 20.81
N ASP A 370 -7.19 0.42 21.65
CA ASP A 370 -6.56 1.68 21.21
C ASP A 370 -5.11 1.41 20.76
N VAL A 371 -4.39 0.60 21.54
CA VAL A 371 -3.01 0.19 21.23
C VAL A 371 -2.99 -0.70 19.99
N ALA A 372 -3.89 -1.68 19.91
CA ALA A 372 -4.00 -2.57 18.77
C ALA A 372 -4.28 -1.83 17.46
N ALA A 373 -5.07 -0.76 17.49
CA ALA A 373 -5.34 0.06 16.31
C ALA A 373 -4.08 0.80 15.80
N ALA A 374 -3.26 1.34 16.70
CA ALA A 374 -1.99 1.96 16.32
C ALA A 374 -1.01 0.94 15.74
N VAL A 375 -0.90 -0.26 16.34
CA VAL A 375 -0.08 -1.35 15.81
C VAL A 375 -0.55 -1.75 14.41
N ALA A 376 -1.87 -1.95 14.23
CA ALA A 376 -2.45 -2.30 12.93
C ALA A 376 -2.12 -1.28 11.84
N TYR A 377 -2.18 0.02 12.16
CA TYR A 377 -1.76 1.08 11.24
C TYR A 377 -0.26 0.96 10.90
N LEU A 378 0.62 0.86 11.90
CA LEU A 378 2.07 0.81 11.69
C LEU A 378 2.55 -0.40 10.89
N VAL A 379 1.79 -1.50 10.89
CA VAL A 379 2.12 -2.71 10.10
C VAL A 379 1.42 -2.75 8.75
N SER A 380 0.57 -1.77 8.45
CA SER A 380 -0.13 -1.64 7.17
C SER A 380 0.80 -1.14 6.05
N ASP A 381 0.32 -1.25 4.81
CA ASP A 381 1.01 -0.66 3.66
C ASP A 381 0.99 0.87 3.68
N ASP A 382 -0.03 1.48 4.28
CA ASP A 382 -0.16 2.94 4.38
C ASP A 382 0.90 3.57 5.30
N ALA A 383 1.47 2.79 6.23
CA ALA A 383 2.57 3.24 7.10
C ALA A 383 3.96 2.93 6.54
N GLY A 384 4.08 2.58 5.25
CA GLY A 384 5.35 2.17 4.63
C GLY A 384 6.48 3.19 4.69
N PHE A 385 6.16 4.47 4.93
CA PHE A 385 7.13 5.57 5.08
C PHE A 385 7.32 6.04 6.53
N ILE A 386 6.78 5.31 7.51
CA ILE A 386 6.94 5.59 8.94
C ILE A 386 7.93 4.59 9.52
N THR A 387 9.10 5.07 9.97
CA THR A 387 10.12 4.26 10.66
C THR A 387 10.90 5.12 11.64
N GLY A 388 11.35 4.54 12.75
CA GLY A 388 12.11 5.23 13.81
C GLY A 388 11.26 6.14 14.69
N ASP A 389 9.92 6.08 14.57
CA ASP A 389 9.03 6.94 15.34
C ASP A 389 8.42 6.22 16.56
N THR A 390 7.93 7.01 17.52
CA THR A 390 7.19 6.52 18.69
C THR A 390 5.80 7.13 18.73
N VAL A 391 4.80 6.34 18.35
CA VAL A 391 3.39 6.75 18.37
C VAL A 391 2.85 6.70 19.79
N ALA A 392 2.50 7.86 20.35
CA ALA A 392 1.89 7.98 21.67
C ALA A 392 0.40 7.57 21.63
N VAL A 393 0.04 6.54 22.39
CA VAL A 393 -1.34 6.06 22.58
C VAL A 393 -1.73 6.23 24.05
N ASN A 394 -1.69 7.48 24.50
CA ASN A 394 -1.77 7.84 25.91
C ASN A 394 -2.89 8.83 26.25
N GLY A 395 -3.81 9.07 25.30
CA GLY A 395 -4.96 9.96 25.48
C GLY A 395 -4.60 11.42 25.74
N GLY A 396 -3.37 11.84 25.38
CA GLY A 396 -2.85 13.19 25.58
C GLY A 396 -2.25 13.43 26.97
N MET A 397 -2.11 12.41 27.81
CA MET A 397 -1.56 12.56 29.16
C MET A 397 -0.09 13.05 29.12
N ALA A 398 0.64 12.75 28.06
CA ALA A 398 1.89 13.43 27.73
C ALA A 398 1.83 13.88 26.27
N MET A 399 2.19 15.15 26.03
CA MET A 399 2.24 15.78 24.70
C MET A 399 3.71 16.12 24.39
N ARG A 400 4.12 15.92 23.15
CA ARG A 400 5.49 16.16 22.67
C ARG A 400 5.52 17.34 21.72
#